data_AF-M2N7M2-F1
#
_entry.id   AF-M2N7M2-F1
#
_cell.length_a   1.000
_cell.length_b   1.000
_cell.length_c   1.000
_cell.angle_alpha   90.00
_cell.angle_beta   90.00
_cell.angle_gamma   90.00
#
_symmetry.space_group_name_H-M   'P 1'
#
loop_
_entity.id
_entity.type
_entity.pdbx_description
1 polymer ?
#
loop_
_entity_poly.entity_id
_entity_poly.type
_entity_poly.pdbx_seq_one_letter_code
_entity_poly.pdbx_strand_id
1 'polypeptide(L)'
;IEIEAKIGRILRKDSDERIVLPVMTPTVLEKVWAEKQTRFESQMDVHEHRAMNEFLNACATVSHNEAGRVAVRYSHPRETDSFRTLSPLGHKFLPAAVKRHTSASGGGNSQRGLKLRTTTDNATGKVTARIVKVKVADLHIFNPGWEYDCRISLNLEANMLSRPDLPPYEDLVVDETTPAEGSVGVGVGVGVGESPDRNKDRLSYNHLCYRVDLTKVEVKGVAGAKYELELEVDAHVLREQMGRLAEGRESGFVDVVSGFLDDATLLMRQ
;
A
#
# COMPACT_ATOMS: atom_id res chain seq x y z
N ILE A 1 -5.66 -10.29 0.07
CA ILE A 1 -4.65 -9.89 -0.93
C ILE A 1 -5.01 -8.46 -1.28
N GLU A 2 -4.02 -7.60 -1.37
CA GLU A 2 -4.15 -6.21 -1.80
C GLU A 2 -3.24 -6.05 -3.03
N ILE A 3 -3.78 -5.44 -4.08
CA ILE A 3 -3.06 -5.11 -5.32
C ILE A 3 -3.24 -3.62 -5.52
N GLU A 4 -2.14 -2.89 -5.44
CA GLU A 4 -2.12 -1.43 -5.50
C GLU A 4 -1.06 -0.95 -6.50
N ALA A 5 -1.41 0.01 -7.34
CA ALA A 5 -0.47 0.81 -8.13
C ALA A 5 -0.20 2.09 -7.36
N LYS A 6 1.06 2.36 -7.06
CA LYS A 6 1.49 3.63 -6.47
C LYS A 6 2.09 4.51 -7.54
N ILE A 7 1.67 5.77 -7.58
CA ILE A 7 2.17 6.78 -8.51
C ILE A 7 3.27 7.58 -7.82
N GLY A 8 4.41 7.73 -8.49
CA GLY A 8 5.60 8.28 -7.87
C GLY A 8 6.77 8.29 -8.83
N ARG A 9 8.01 8.27 -8.33
CA ARG A 9 9.22 8.35 -9.17
C ARG A 9 10.13 7.15 -8.94
N ILE A 10 10.67 6.56 -10.02
CA ILE A 10 11.73 5.54 -9.93
C ILE A 10 13.07 6.26 -9.95
N LEU A 11 13.76 6.22 -8.82
CA LEU A 11 15.03 6.92 -8.61
C LEU A 11 16.19 5.94 -8.62
N ARG A 12 17.35 6.36 -9.12
CA ARG A 12 18.58 5.60 -8.99
C ARG A 12 19.04 5.60 -7.54
N LYS A 13 19.53 4.46 -7.04
CA LYS A 13 20.03 4.37 -5.66
C LYS A 13 21.32 5.13 -5.40
N ASP A 14 22.10 5.40 -6.45
CA ASP A 14 23.42 6.03 -6.33
C ASP A 14 23.39 7.55 -6.43
N SER A 15 22.48 8.13 -7.22
CA SER A 15 22.36 9.59 -7.39
C SER A 15 21.09 10.21 -6.81
N ASP A 16 20.09 9.39 -6.46
CA ASP A 16 18.75 9.85 -6.07
C ASP A 16 17.98 10.61 -7.16
N GLU A 17 18.49 10.60 -8.39
CA GLU A 17 17.84 11.19 -9.55
C GLU A 17 16.89 10.17 -10.20
N ARG A 18 15.84 10.69 -10.84
CA ARG A 18 14.92 9.84 -11.62
C ARG A 18 15.69 9.13 -12.74
N ILE A 19 15.38 7.85 -12.94
CA ILE A 19 16.04 7.05 -13.98
C ILE A 19 15.78 7.63 -15.37
N VAL A 20 16.75 7.44 -16.26
CA VAL A 20 16.61 7.75 -17.68
C VAL A 20 16.99 6.49 -18.45
N LEU A 21 16.07 6.04 -19.32
CA LEU A 21 16.26 4.86 -20.16
C LEU A 21 16.02 5.23 -21.63
N PRO A 22 16.74 4.62 -22.58
CA PRO A 22 16.57 4.89 -24.01
C PRO A 22 15.31 4.21 -24.57
N VAL A 23 14.14 4.54 -24.02
CA VAL A 23 12.82 4.03 -24.41
C VAL A 23 11.85 5.20 -24.55
N MET A 24 10.86 5.05 -25.43
CA MET A 24 9.90 6.13 -25.73
C MET A 24 8.49 5.86 -25.18
N THR A 25 8.26 4.68 -24.63
CA THR A 25 6.94 4.22 -24.16
C THR A 25 7.03 3.68 -22.74
N PRO A 26 5.93 3.70 -21.97
CA PRO A 26 5.88 3.08 -20.66
C PRO A 26 6.35 1.63 -20.73
N THR A 27 7.32 1.25 -19.90
CA THR A 27 7.96 -0.06 -19.97
C THR A 27 8.09 -0.70 -18.60
N VAL A 28 7.89 -2.01 -18.55
CA VAL A 28 8.13 -2.80 -17.34
C VAL A 28 9.63 -2.98 -17.19
N LEU A 29 10.14 -2.64 -16.01
CA LEU A 29 11.54 -2.87 -15.68
C LEU A 29 11.77 -4.33 -15.29
N GLU A 30 12.89 -4.90 -15.73
CA GLU A 30 13.31 -6.22 -15.28
C GLU A 30 13.51 -6.20 -13.76
N LYS A 31 12.88 -7.18 -13.08
CA LYS A 31 12.74 -7.19 -11.63
C LYS A 31 14.08 -7.15 -10.90
N VAL A 32 15.02 -8.02 -11.27
CA VAL A 32 16.30 -8.16 -10.57
C VAL A 32 17.16 -6.90 -10.76
N TRP A 33 17.11 -6.31 -11.95
CA TRP A 33 17.78 -5.05 -12.26
C TRP A 33 17.17 -3.89 -11.44
N ALA A 34 15.84 -3.75 -11.45
CA ALA A 34 15.16 -2.68 -10.72
C ALA A 34 15.47 -2.75 -9.21
N GLU A 35 15.35 -3.94 -8.61
CA GLU A 35 15.66 -4.14 -7.19
C GLU A 35 17.10 -3.78 -6.82
N LYS A 36 18.06 -3.99 -7.73
CA LYS A 36 19.48 -3.68 -7.50
C LYS A 36 19.79 -2.21 -7.71
N GLN A 37 19.27 -1.59 -8.77
CA GLN A 37 19.71 -0.29 -9.25
C GLN A 37 18.84 0.88 -8.77
N THR A 38 17.56 0.61 -8.45
CA THR A 38 16.58 1.68 -8.24
C THR A 38 15.87 1.57 -6.89
N ARG A 39 15.29 2.69 -6.46
CA ARG A 39 14.29 2.77 -5.39
C ARG A 39 13.05 3.45 -5.94
N PHE A 40 11.89 3.08 -5.42
CA PHE A 40 10.64 3.76 -5.75
C PHE A 40 10.28 4.76 -4.66
N GLU A 41 10.05 6.00 -5.04
CA GLU A 41 9.56 7.06 -4.18
C GLU A 41 8.07 7.30 -4.42
N SER A 42 7.26 6.87 -3.47
CA SER A 42 5.81 7.07 -3.47
C SER A 42 5.49 8.43 -2.85
N GLN A 43 5.74 9.51 -3.59
CA GLN A 43 5.53 10.86 -3.11
C GLN A 43 5.25 11.81 -4.28
N MET A 44 4.40 12.79 -4.03
CA MET A 44 4.16 13.97 -4.88
C MET A 44 4.31 15.26 -4.08
N ASP A 45 4.48 16.36 -4.80
CA ASP A 45 4.47 17.71 -4.24
C ASP A 45 3.04 18.15 -3.89
N VAL A 46 2.92 19.09 -2.95
CA VAL A 46 1.60 19.58 -2.48
C VAL A 46 0.77 20.21 -3.62
N HIS A 47 1.44 20.85 -4.58
CA HIS A 47 0.78 21.45 -5.74
C HIS A 47 0.24 20.38 -6.69
N GLU A 48 1.02 19.33 -6.95
CA GLU A 48 0.63 18.17 -7.76
C GLU A 48 -0.55 17.43 -7.11
N HIS A 49 -0.48 17.20 -5.79
CA HIS A 49 -1.59 16.62 -5.02
C HIS A 49 -2.87 17.44 -5.12
N ARG A 50 -2.76 18.78 -5.04
CA ARG A 50 -3.93 19.66 -5.20
C ARG A 50 -4.52 19.55 -6.62
N ALA A 51 -3.68 19.61 -7.65
CA ALA A 51 -4.12 19.48 -9.04
C ALA A 51 -4.82 18.13 -9.29
N MET A 52 -4.24 17.04 -8.79
CA MET A 52 -4.84 15.70 -8.86
C MET A 52 -6.20 15.65 -8.15
N ASN A 53 -6.33 16.29 -6.99
CA ASN A 53 -7.61 16.37 -6.29
C ASN A 53 -8.66 17.14 -7.10
N GLU A 54 -8.29 18.27 -7.71
CA GLU A 54 -9.19 19.06 -8.56
C GLU A 54 -9.65 18.23 -9.77
N PHE A 55 -8.74 17.48 -10.40
CA PHE A 55 -9.06 16.53 -11.48
C PHE A 55 -10.04 15.43 -11.04
N LEU A 56 -9.76 14.72 -9.94
CA LEU A 56 -10.61 13.62 -9.46
C LEU A 56 -12.00 14.11 -9.04
N ASN A 57 -12.10 15.30 -8.44
CA ASN A 57 -13.39 15.92 -8.12
C ASN A 57 -14.19 16.28 -9.38
N ALA A 58 -13.53 16.76 -10.43
CA ALA A 58 -14.18 17.00 -11.71
C ALA A 58 -14.70 15.68 -12.32
N CYS A 59 -13.89 14.63 -12.33
CA CYS A 59 -14.32 13.29 -12.78
C CYS A 59 -15.54 12.79 -12.00
N ALA A 60 -15.53 12.92 -10.67
CA ALA A 60 -16.66 12.52 -9.84
C ALA A 60 -17.92 13.33 -10.17
N THR A 61 -17.80 14.65 -10.28
CA THR A 61 -18.91 15.54 -10.65
C THR A 61 -19.51 15.17 -12.00
N VAL A 62 -18.67 14.94 -13.01
CA VAL A 62 -19.16 14.56 -14.35
C VAL A 62 -19.85 13.19 -14.31
N SER A 63 -19.27 12.20 -13.61
CA SER A 63 -19.84 10.84 -13.51
C SER A 63 -21.24 10.81 -12.88
N HIS A 64 -21.54 11.76 -11.99
CA HIS A 64 -22.86 11.88 -11.34
C HIS A 64 -23.90 12.58 -12.21
N ASN A 65 -23.48 13.48 -13.10
CA ASN A 65 -24.38 14.32 -13.89
C ASN A 65 -24.64 13.77 -15.30
N GLU A 66 -23.81 12.85 -15.79
CA GLU A 66 -23.92 12.29 -17.13
C GLU A 66 -24.77 11.01 -17.13
N ALA A 67 -25.90 11.06 -17.87
CA ALA A 67 -26.82 9.93 -17.96
C ALA A 67 -26.14 8.69 -18.58
N GLY A 68 -26.31 7.53 -17.94
CA GLY A 68 -25.74 6.27 -18.39
C GLY A 68 -24.31 5.98 -17.90
N ARG A 69 -23.67 6.92 -17.18
CA ARG A 69 -22.37 6.67 -16.54
C ARG A 69 -22.54 6.05 -15.15
N VAL A 70 -21.59 5.18 -14.79
CA VAL A 70 -21.46 4.68 -13.43
C VAL A 70 -20.86 5.77 -12.57
N ALA A 71 -21.55 6.15 -11.49
CA ALA A 71 -21.11 7.22 -10.62
C ALA A 71 -19.87 6.83 -9.81
N VAL A 72 -18.91 7.76 -9.72
CA VAL A 72 -17.76 7.67 -8.83
C VAL A 72 -18.20 8.00 -7.40
N ARG A 73 -18.03 7.06 -6.47
CA ARG A 73 -18.39 7.24 -5.07
C ARG A 73 -17.23 7.85 -4.30
N TYR A 74 -17.48 8.94 -3.59
CA TYR A 74 -16.49 9.67 -2.81
C TYR A 74 -16.60 9.40 -1.31
N SER A 75 -15.46 9.33 -0.62
CA SER A 75 -15.38 9.34 0.85
C SER A 75 -14.10 10.04 1.33
N HIS A 76 -14.11 10.55 2.56
CA HIS A 76 -13.01 11.31 3.14
C HIS A 76 -12.64 10.83 4.56
N PRO A 77 -12.10 9.61 4.71
CA PRO A 77 -11.67 9.11 6.00
C PRO A 77 -10.47 9.91 6.55
N ARG A 78 -10.48 10.12 7.87
CA ARG A 78 -9.34 10.61 8.64
C ARG A 78 -8.99 9.56 9.69
N GLU A 79 -7.82 8.98 9.56
CA GLU A 79 -7.43 7.79 10.31
C GLU A 79 -6.06 7.98 10.94
N THR A 80 -5.80 7.26 12.02
CA THR A 80 -4.47 7.13 12.62
C THR A 80 -4.04 5.68 12.53
N ASP A 81 -2.89 5.45 11.90
CA ASP A 81 -2.21 4.15 11.88
C ASP A 81 -1.15 4.10 12.97
N SER A 82 -1.30 3.18 13.92
CA SER A 82 -0.27 2.82 14.90
C SER A 82 0.34 1.46 14.57
N PHE A 83 1.61 1.27 14.93
CA PHE A 83 2.35 0.06 14.61
C PHE A 83 2.96 -0.53 15.86
N ARG A 84 2.69 -1.80 16.13
CA ARG A 84 3.27 -2.54 17.27
C ARG A 84 3.92 -3.83 16.80
N THR A 85 5.06 -4.17 17.37
CA THR A 85 5.75 -5.43 17.06
C THR A 85 4.89 -6.62 17.49
N LEU A 86 4.78 -7.65 16.65
CA LEU A 86 4.03 -8.85 16.99
C LEU A 86 4.71 -9.65 18.12
N SER A 87 3.91 -10.13 19.07
CA SER A 87 4.37 -11.08 20.08
C SER A 87 4.58 -12.48 19.48
N PRO A 88 5.28 -13.40 20.17
CA PRO A 88 5.35 -14.81 19.76
C PRO A 88 3.97 -15.45 19.54
N LEU A 89 2.97 -15.05 20.34
CA LEU A 89 1.60 -15.52 20.18
C LEU A 89 0.95 -14.90 18.94
N GLY A 90 1.15 -13.61 18.69
CA GLY A 90 0.73 -12.95 17.45
C GLY A 90 1.24 -13.65 16.19
N HIS A 91 2.52 -14.03 16.19
CA HIS A 91 3.12 -14.85 15.13
C HIS A 91 2.42 -16.20 14.93
N LYS A 92 2.07 -16.88 16.03
CA LYS A 92 1.38 -18.18 15.99
C LYS A 92 0.03 -18.09 15.29
N PHE A 93 -0.69 -16.98 15.42
CA PHE A 93 -2.01 -16.81 14.82
C PHE A 93 -2.00 -16.29 13.37
N LEU A 94 -0.84 -15.97 12.80
CA LEU A 94 -0.75 -15.59 11.38
C LEU A 94 -1.21 -16.74 10.46
N PRO A 95 -1.97 -16.43 9.38
CA PRO A 95 -2.33 -17.43 8.38
C PRO A 95 -1.11 -18.11 7.75
N ALA A 96 -1.25 -19.37 7.34
CA ALA A 96 -0.17 -20.15 6.73
C ALA A 96 0.44 -19.46 5.50
N ALA A 97 -0.40 -18.79 4.69
CA ALA A 97 0.07 -18.03 3.54
C ALA A 97 1.05 -16.91 3.94
N VAL A 98 0.72 -16.13 4.98
CA VAL A 98 1.60 -15.07 5.49
C VAL A 98 2.91 -15.66 6.03
N LYS A 99 2.82 -16.74 6.81
CA LYS A 99 4.01 -17.43 7.35
C LYS A 99 4.97 -17.92 6.27
N ARG A 100 4.45 -18.50 5.18
CA ARG A 100 5.30 -18.95 4.06
C ARG A 100 6.07 -17.80 3.42
N HIS A 101 5.42 -16.65 3.21
CA HIS A 101 6.07 -15.48 2.59
C HIS A 101 7.02 -14.74 3.53
N THR A 102 6.92 -14.91 4.84
CA THR A 102 7.89 -14.31 5.79
C THR A 102 9.10 -15.20 6.01
N SER A 103 8.93 -16.53 5.97
CA SER A 103 10.01 -17.51 6.08
C SER A 103 10.86 -17.65 4.81
N ALA A 104 10.28 -17.41 3.62
CA ALA A 104 10.98 -17.52 2.34
C ALA A 104 11.94 -16.37 2.03
N SER A 105 11.85 -15.24 2.74
CA SER A 105 12.66 -14.03 2.49
C SER A 105 14.09 -14.10 3.08
N GLY A 106 14.63 -15.29 3.34
CA GLY A 106 16.07 -15.55 3.37
C GLY A 106 16.91 -14.98 4.53
N GLY A 107 16.32 -14.62 5.67
CA GLY A 107 17.11 -14.23 6.85
C GLY A 107 16.38 -14.50 8.15
N GLY A 108 17.02 -15.19 9.10
CA GLY A 108 16.46 -15.56 10.42
C GLY A 108 15.97 -14.40 11.30
N ASN A 109 16.08 -13.16 10.81
CA ASN A 109 15.59 -11.92 11.43
C ASN A 109 14.25 -11.42 10.86
N SER A 110 13.70 -12.02 9.80
CA SER A 110 12.51 -11.51 9.09
C SER A 110 11.21 -11.62 9.88
N GLN A 111 11.07 -12.62 10.76
CA GLN A 111 9.88 -12.75 11.60
C GLN A 111 9.86 -11.71 12.72
N ARG A 112 11.02 -11.36 13.31
CA ARG A 112 11.08 -10.42 14.44
C ARG A 112 10.68 -8.97 14.10
N GLY A 113 10.50 -8.64 12.82
CA GLY A 113 10.15 -7.30 12.36
C GLY A 113 8.69 -7.12 11.92
N LEU A 114 7.83 -8.15 12.01
CA LEU A 114 6.43 -7.99 11.62
C LEU A 114 5.69 -7.09 12.63
N LYS A 115 5.00 -6.09 12.09
CA LYS A 115 4.19 -5.16 12.88
C LYS A 115 2.71 -5.39 12.63
N LEU A 116 1.94 -5.38 13.71
CA LEU A 116 0.50 -5.22 13.66
C LEU A 116 0.20 -3.74 13.48
N ARG A 117 -0.36 -3.38 12.33
CA ARG A 117 -0.92 -2.05 12.09
C ARG A 117 -2.33 -2.00 12.68
N THR A 118 -2.60 -1.06 13.56
CA THR A 118 -3.95 -0.74 14.03
C THR A 118 -4.37 0.58 13.41
N THR A 119 -5.50 0.59 12.72
CA THR A 119 -6.10 1.78 12.12
C THR A 119 -7.29 2.21 12.97
N THR A 120 -7.29 3.47 13.38
CA THR A 120 -8.34 4.07 14.22
C THR A 120 -8.97 5.25 13.47
N ASP A 121 -10.29 5.29 13.41
CA ASP A 121 -11.02 6.44 12.87
C ASP A 121 -10.92 7.62 13.85
N ASN A 122 -10.48 8.78 13.36
CA ASN A 122 -10.17 9.94 14.21
C ASN A 122 -11.42 10.62 14.76
N ALA A 123 -12.57 10.50 14.09
CA ALA A 123 -13.80 11.14 14.52
C ALA A 123 -14.51 10.35 15.63
N THR A 124 -14.48 9.03 15.55
CA THR A 124 -15.21 8.12 16.45
C THR A 124 -14.31 7.46 17.50
N GLY A 125 -12.99 7.46 17.29
CA GLY A 125 -12.03 6.71 18.11
C GLY A 125 -12.14 5.19 17.94
N LYS A 126 -12.95 4.71 17.00
CA LYS A 126 -13.18 3.29 16.77
C LYS A 126 -12.02 2.68 15.99
N VAL A 127 -11.52 1.53 16.44
CA VAL A 127 -10.59 0.70 15.66
C VAL A 127 -11.33 0.11 14.45
N THR A 128 -10.89 0.49 13.25
CA THR A 128 -11.49 0.05 11.98
C THR A 128 -10.76 -1.14 11.36
N ALA A 129 -9.45 -1.26 11.61
CA ALA A 129 -8.66 -2.38 11.11
C ALA A 129 -7.51 -2.75 12.06
N ARG A 130 -7.17 -4.04 12.06
CA ARG A 130 -5.89 -4.55 12.57
C ARG A 130 -5.33 -5.50 11.54
N ILE A 131 -4.17 -5.16 10.96
CA ILE A 131 -3.62 -5.87 9.81
C ILE A 131 -2.14 -6.15 10.00
N VAL A 132 -1.72 -7.36 9.63
CA VAL A 132 -0.31 -7.67 9.39
C VAL A 132 -0.10 -7.75 7.88
N LYS A 133 0.67 -6.81 7.34
CA LYS A 133 0.93 -6.66 5.90
C LYS A 133 2.29 -7.27 5.56
N VAL A 134 2.33 -8.14 4.54
CA VAL A 134 3.54 -8.75 4.02
C VAL A 134 3.57 -8.57 2.51
N LYS A 135 4.66 -7.98 2.00
CA LYS A 135 4.89 -7.80 0.57
C LYS A 135 5.18 -9.15 -0.09
N VAL A 136 4.56 -9.37 -1.25
CA VAL A 136 4.76 -10.57 -2.08
C VAL A 136 5.63 -10.25 -3.28
N ALA A 137 5.29 -9.20 -4.02
CA ALA A 137 5.99 -8.81 -5.23
C ALA A 137 5.77 -7.33 -5.55
N ASP A 138 6.71 -6.76 -6.27
CA ASP A 138 6.60 -5.46 -6.91
C ASP A 138 6.85 -5.62 -8.42
N LEU A 139 6.20 -4.79 -9.23
CA LEU A 139 6.46 -4.58 -10.64
C LEU A 139 6.57 -3.08 -10.90
N HIS A 140 7.69 -2.65 -11.49
CA HIS A 140 7.97 -1.25 -11.75
C HIS A 140 7.72 -0.93 -13.23
N ILE A 141 6.98 0.14 -13.48
CA ILE A 141 6.67 0.66 -14.81
C ILE A 141 7.32 2.04 -14.91
N PHE A 142 8.36 2.15 -15.73
CA PHE A 142 8.98 3.43 -16.06
C PHE A 142 8.19 4.11 -17.17
N ASN A 143 7.92 5.40 -17.02
CA ASN A 143 7.16 6.19 -17.98
C ASN A 143 8.01 7.38 -18.48
N PRO A 144 8.65 7.26 -19.67
CA PRO A 144 9.53 8.31 -20.18
C PRO A 144 8.82 9.60 -20.60
N GLY A 145 7.49 9.54 -20.83
CA GLY A 145 6.74 10.67 -21.40
C GLY A 145 6.24 11.69 -20.38
N TRP A 146 6.26 11.35 -19.09
CA TRP A 146 5.66 12.16 -18.01
C TRP A 146 6.53 12.08 -16.76
N GLU A 147 6.22 12.91 -15.75
CA GLU A 147 7.03 13.00 -14.53
C GLU A 147 6.89 11.82 -13.56
N TYR A 148 5.76 11.10 -13.64
CA TYR A 148 5.48 9.97 -12.78
C TYR A 148 5.63 8.62 -13.47
N ASP A 149 6.21 7.71 -12.68
CA ASP A 149 6.29 6.28 -12.88
C ASP A 149 5.26 5.57 -11.99
N CYS A 150 5.16 4.24 -12.13
CA CYS A 150 4.24 3.43 -11.35
C CYS A 150 4.94 2.21 -10.73
N ARG A 151 4.58 1.87 -9.49
CA ARG A 151 4.90 0.58 -8.89
C ARG A 151 3.63 -0.17 -8.54
N ILE A 152 3.38 -1.28 -9.23
CA ILE A 152 2.34 -2.23 -8.86
C ILE A 152 2.89 -3.12 -7.76
N SER A 153 2.24 -3.10 -6.60
CA SER A 153 2.62 -3.84 -5.39
C SER A 153 1.53 -4.87 -5.07
N LEU A 154 1.95 -6.12 -4.85
CA LEU A 154 1.09 -7.20 -4.39
C LEU A 154 1.42 -7.51 -2.94
N ASN A 155 0.44 -7.40 -2.05
CA ASN A 155 0.59 -7.64 -0.62
C ASN A 155 -0.40 -8.68 -0.10
N LEU A 156 0.04 -9.45 0.90
CA LEU A 156 -0.86 -10.20 1.78
C LEU A 156 -1.17 -9.35 3.00
N GLU A 157 -2.46 -9.13 3.25
CA GLU A 157 -2.95 -8.49 4.46
C GLU A 157 -3.70 -9.53 5.29
N ALA A 158 -3.15 -9.92 6.43
CA ALA A 158 -3.86 -10.75 7.40
C ALA A 158 -4.72 -9.86 8.28
N ASN A 159 -6.05 -10.05 8.21
CA ASN A 159 -6.99 -9.43 9.14
C ASN A 159 -6.84 -10.06 10.53
N MET A 160 -6.55 -9.21 11.52
CA MET A 160 -6.35 -9.55 12.93
C MET A 160 -7.38 -8.87 13.85
N LEU A 161 -8.43 -8.24 13.31
CA LEU A 161 -9.50 -7.62 14.08
C LEU A 161 -10.76 -8.51 14.13
N SER A 162 -11.17 -9.03 12.97
CA SER A 162 -12.48 -9.70 12.80
C SER A 162 -12.38 -11.22 12.89
N ARG A 163 -11.49 -11.74 13.74
CA ARG A 163 -11.24 -13.18 13.88
C ARG A 163 -11.62 -13.66 15.28
N PRO A 164 -12.66 -14.52 15.43
CA PRO A 164 -13.11 -15.02 16.72
C PRO A 164 -12.08 -15.88 17.47
N ASP A 165 -11.12 -16.46 16.75
CA ASP A 165 -10.13 -17.38 17.29
C ASP A 165 -8.89 -16.69 17.87
N LEU A 166 -8.80 -15.36 17.77
CA LEU A 166 -7.66 -14.60 18.27
C LEU A 166 -7.74 -14.35 19.78
N PRO A 167 -6.61 -14.40 20.49
CA PRO A 167 -6.52 -13.89 21.85
C PRO A 167 -6.71 -12.35 21.88
N PRO A 168 -6.89 -11.76 23.08
CA PRO A 168 -6.89 -10.31 23.26
C PRO A 168 -5.72 -9.61 22.57
N TYR A 169 -5.93 -8.36 22.20
CA TYR A 169 -4.96 -7.57 21.44
C TYR A 169 -3.61 -7.47 22.14
N GLU A 170 -3.64 -7.29 23.45
CA GLU A 170 -2.50 -7.13 24.34
C GLU A 170 -1.58 -8.36 24.26
N ASP A 171 -2.15 -9.55 24.06
CA ASP A 171 -1.37 -10.78 23.91
C ASP A 171 -0.78 -10.96 22.50
N LEU A 172 -1.27 -10.22 21.50
CA LEU A 172 -0.83 -10.31 20.11
C LEU A 172 0.38 -9.42 19.81
N VAL A 173 0.68 -8.45 20.67
CA VAL A 173 1.74 -7.46 20.48
C VAL A 173 2.73 -7.49 21.63
N VAL A 174 3.94 -6.99 21.40
CA VAL A 174 4.92 -6.78 22.46
C VAL A 174 4.58 -5.47 23.18
N ASP A 175 4.58 -5.48 24.51
CA ASP A 175 4.56 -4.25 25.30
C ASP A 175 5.95 -3.63 25.29
N GLU A 176 6.12 -2.55 24.52
CA GLU A 176 7.39 -1.84 24.39
C GLU A 176 7.61 -0.80 25.51
N THR A 177 6.67 -0.67 26.46
CA THR A 177 6.83 0.23 27.63
C THR A 177 7.63 -0.38 28.78
N THR A 178 7.89 -1.70 28.74
CA THR A 178 8.72 -2.39 29.71
C THR A 178 10.16 -2.48 29.19
N PRO A 179 11.15 -1.84 29.84
CA PRO A 179 12.55 -2.04 29.48
C PRO A 179 12.88 -3.52 29.68
N ALA A 180 13.49 -4.16 28.67
CA ALA A 180 13.99 -5.51 28.83
C ALA A 180 15.08 -5.52 29.92
N GLU A 181 14.76 -6.03 31.12
CA GLU A 181 15.76 -6.30 32.15
C GLU A 181 16.74 -7.34 31.60
N GLY A 182 17.99 -6.94 31.33
CA GLY A 182 19.10 -7.87 31.09
C GLY A 182 20.03 -7.59 29.92
N SER A 183 19.82 -6.59 29.05
CA SER A 183 20.78 -6.27 27.98
C SER A 183 21.88 -5.31 28.47
N VAL A 184 22.80 -5.83 29.29
CA VAL A 184 24.07 -5.17 29.58
C VAL A 184 25.08 -5.59 28.51
N GLY A 185 25.53 -4.63 27.69
CA GLY A 185 26.86 -4.69 27.06
C GLY A 185 26.93 -4.81 25.54
N VAL A 186 27.51 -3.77 24.95
CA VAL A 186 28.29 -3.71 23.69
C VAL A 186 27.52 -3.44 22.39
N GLY A 187 27.59 -2.18 21.95
CA GLY A 187 27.82 -1.81 20.55
C GLY A 187 26.60 -1.73 19.63
N VAL A 188 26.05 -0.51 19.49
CA VAL A 188 25.26 -0.02 18.34
C VAL A 188 24.26 -1.02 17.75
N GLY A 189 23.27 -1.42 18.55
CA GLY A 189 22.04 -2.02 18.05
C GLY A 189 20.96 -0.95 17.93
N VAL A 190 20.55 -0.63 16.70
CA VAL A 190 19.35 0.19 16.43
C VAL A 190 18.19 -0.43 17.20
N GLY A 191 17.71 0.26 18.23
CA GLY A 191 16.56 -0.17 19.01
C GLY A 191 15.38 -0.45 18.08
N VAL A 192 14.69 -1.57 18.30
CA VAL A 192 13.40 -1.88 17.68
C VAL A 192 12.39 -0.88 18.25
N GLY A 193 12.46 0.37 17.79
CA GLY A 193 11.55 1.42 18.22
C GLY A 193 10.20 1.27 17.53
N GLU A 194 9.13 1.59 18.27
CA GLU A 194 7.81 1.86 17.71
C GLU A 194 7.96 2.64 16.40
N SER A 195 7.35 2.15 15.32
CA SER A 195 7.23 3.02 14.15
C SER A 195 6.26 4.13 14.54
N PRO A 196 6.63 5.41 14.33
CA PRO A 196 5.80 6.52 14.75
C PRO A 196 4.42 6.42 14.12
N ASP A 197 3.41 6.76 14.91
CA ASP A 197 2.03 6.82 14.46
C ASP A 197 1.91 7.79 13.26
N ARG A 198 1.02 7.42 12.34
CA ARG A 198 0.81 8.15 11.09
C ARG A 198 -0.63 8.62 11.04
N ASN A 199 -0.83 9.93 10.99
CA ASN A 199 -2.11 10.54 10.73
C ASN A 199 -2.33 10.59 9.22
N LYS A 200 -3.43 10.00 8.76
CA LYS A 200 -3.80 9.91 7.35
C LYS A 200 -5.07 10.71 7.11
N ASP A 201 -5.00 11.68 6.21
CA ASP A 201 -6.15 12.38 5.65
C ASP A 201 -6.28 11.94 4.18
N ARG A 202 -7.30 11.14 3.87
CA ARG A 202 -7.43 10.44 2.59
C ARG A 202 -8.71 10.84 1.86
N LEU A 203 -8.56 11.28 0.63
CA LEU A 203 -9.64 11.53 -0.32
C LEU A 203 -9.76 10.27 -1.19
N SER A 204 -10.86 9.53 -1.07
CA SER A 204 -11.03 8.21 -1.68
C SER A 204 -12.16 8.21 -2.70
N TYR A 205 -11.84 7.81 -3.93
CA TYR A 205 -12.73 7.77 -5.08
C TYR A 205 -12.91 6.32 -5.54
N ASN A 206 -14.13 5.81 -5.53
CA ASN A 206 -14.44 4.42 -5.85
C ASN A 206 -15.27 4.36 -7.13
N HIS A 207 -14.77 3.67 -8.15
CA HIS A 207 -15.43 3.54 -9.44
C HIS A 207 -15.28 2.11 -9.96
N LEU A 208 -16.40 1.46 -10.29
CA LEU A 208 -16.44 0.05 -10.66
C LEU A 208 -15.76 -0.84 -9.59
N CYS A 209 -14.67 -1.52 -9.96
CA CYS A 209 -13.87 -2.38 -9.08
C CYS A 209 -12.53 -1.73 -8.69
N TYR A 210 -12.39 -0.42 -8.88
CA TYR A 210 -11.18 0.33 -8.60
C TYR A 210 -11.40 1.38 -7.52
N ARG A 211 -10.34 1.68 -6.77
CA ARG A 211 -10.31 2.75 -5.78
C ARG A 211 -9.07 3.60 -5.98
N VAL A 212 -9.24 4.91 -6.14
CA VAL A 212 -8.15 5.89 -6.18
C VAL A 212 -8.13 6.62 -4.85
N ASP A 213 -7.02 6.52 -4.14
CA ASP A 213 -6.80 7.16 -2.85
C ASP A 213 -5.72 8.22 -2.97
N LEU A 214 -6.09 9.47 -2.68
CA LEU A 214 -5.18 10.58 -2.58
C LEU A 214 -4.99 10.91 -1.09
N THR A 215 -3.78 10.69 -0.57
CA THR A 215 -3.55 10.63 0.88
C THR A 215 -2.46 11.60 1.33
N LYS A 216 -2.79 12.48 2.26
CA LYS A 216 -1.82 13.23 3.06
C LYS A 216 -1.47 12.43 4.31
N VAL A 217 -0.18 12.16 4.51
CA VAL A 217 0.36 11.42 5.66
C VAL A 217 1.26 12.31 6.49
N GLU A 218 0.90 12.49 7.76
CA GLU A 218 1.71 13.19 8.76
C GLU A 218 2.24 12.18 9.77
N VAL A 219 3.55 12.16 9.97
CA VAL A 219 4.20 11.21 10.88
C VAL A 219 4.58 11.92 12.17
N LYS A 220 4.15 11.40 13.30
CA LYS A 220 4.43 12.01 14.61
C LYS A 220 5.94 12.16 14.83
N GLY A 221 6.38 13.39 15.12
CA GLY A 221 7.79 13.70 15.36
C GLY A 221 8.62 13.94 14.09
N VAL A 222 8.03 13.85 12.90
CA VAL A 222 8.68 14.21 11.63
C VAL A 222 8.04 15.48 11.10
N ALA A 223 8.86 16.46 10.73
CA ALA A 223 8.38 17.71 10.16
C ALA A 223 7.92 17.50 8.71
N GLY A 224 6.78 18.09 8.36
CA GLY A 224 6.20 18.02 7.02
C GLY A 224 5.24 16.84 6.82
N ALA A 225 4.51 16.89 5.70
CA ALA A 225 3.58 15.85 5.29
C ALA A 225 4.08 15.19 3.99
N LYS A 226 3.78 13.92 3.83
CA LYS A 226 3.92 13.20 2.56
C LYS A 226 2.57 13.17 1.85
N TYR A 227 2.60 13.27 0.54
CA TYR A 227 1.42 13.19 -0.31
C TYR A 227 1.57 11.99 -1.22
N GLU A 228 0.61 11.07 -1.17
CA GLU A 228 0.63 9.78 -1.85
C GLU A 228 -0.60 9.65 -2.76
N LEU A 229 -0.44 9.00 -3.92
CA LEU A 229 -1.54 8.61 -4.81
C LEU A 229 -1.45 7.12 -5.08
N GLU A 230 -2.54 6.42 -4.77
CA GLU A 230 -2.65 4.97 -4.83
C GLU A 230 -3.90 4.61 -5.66
N LEU A 231 -3.79 3.62 -6.53
CA LEU A 231 -4.89 2.99 -7.25
C LEU A 231 -4.96 1.52 -6.85
N GLU A 232 -6.08 1.07 -6.33
CA GLU A 232 -6.31 -0.31 -5.92
C GLU A 232 -7.36 -0.98 -6.81
N VAL A 233 -7.21 -2.29 -7.01
CA VAL A 233 -8.22 -3.14 -7.65
C VAL A 233 -8.83 -4.11 -6.64
N ASP A 234 -10.14 -4.33 -6.73
CA ASP A 234 -10.84 -5.31 -5.90
C ASP A 234 -10.33 -6.73 -6.18
N ALA A 235 -9.54 -7.24 -5.23
CA ALA A 235 -8.94 -8.57 -5.31
C ALA A 235 -9.97 -9.72 -5.25
N HIS A 236 -11.19 -9.48 -4.76
CA HIS A 236 -12.27 -10.46 -4.85
C HIS A 236 -12.78 -10.58 -6.28
N VAL A 237 -13.09 -9.46 -6.93
CA VAL A 237 -13.53 -9.42 -8.33
C VAL A 237 -12.48 -10.05 -9.23
N LEU A 238 -11.22 -9.63 -9.10
CA LEU A 238 -10.12 -10.15 -9.92
C LEU A 238 -9.97 -11.67 -9.78
N ARG A 239 -10.04 -12.19 -8.56
CA ARG A 239 -9.92 -13.64 -8.28
C ARG A 239 -11.10 -14.44 -8.80
N GLU A 240 -12.32 -13.90 -8.70
CA GLU A 240 -13.50 -14.54 -9.27
C GLU A 240 -13.37 -14.66 -10.80
N GLN A 241 -13.01 -13.56 -11.48
CA GLN A 241 -12.84 -13.56 -12.94
C GLN A 241 -11.68 -14.47 -13.37
N MET A 242 -10.57 -14.49 -12.62
CA MET A 242 -9.47 -15.43 -12.86
C MET A 242 -9.91 -16.89 -12.73
N GLY A 243 -10.77 -17.21 -11.76
CA GLY A 243 -11.34 -18.56 -11.60
C GLY A 243 -12.19 -18.97 -12.79
N ARG A 244 -13.09 -18.08 -13.25
CA ARG A 244 -13.89 -18.31 -14.46
C ARG A 244 -13.02 -18.56 -15.70
N LEU A 245 -11.95 -17.76 -15.87
CA LEU A 245 -11.01 -17.93 -16.98
C LEU A 245 -10.30 -19.28 -16.93
N ALA A 246 -9.84 -19.70 -15.74
CA ALA A 246 -9.19 -21.00 -15.55
C ALA A 246 -10.13 -22.19 -15.81
N GLU A 247 -11.43 -22.01 -15.57
CA GLU A 247 -12.48 -22.97 -15.89
C GLU A 247 -12.91 -22.96 -17.38
N GLY A 248 -12.34 -22.08 -18.22
CA GLY A 248 -12.73 -21.91 -19.61
C GLY A 248 -14.10 -21.26 -19.81
N ARG A 249 -14.60 -20.57 -18.79
CA ARG A 249 -15.87 -19.82 -18.83
C ARG A 249 -15.64 -18.39 -19.28
N GLU A 250 -16.71 -17.73 -19.71
CA GLU A 250 -16.69 -16.28 -19.96
C GLU A 250 -16.21 -15.53 -18.72
N SER A 251 -15.23 -14.66 -18.92
CA SER A 251 -14.49 -13.98 -17.85
C SER A 251 -14.12 -12.57 -18.28
N GLY A 252 -14.36 -11.60 -17.41
CA GLY A 252 -13.89 -10.22 -17.55
C GLY A 252 -12.48 -10.01 -17.00
N PHE A 253 -11.67 -11.06 -16.81
CA PHE A 253 -10.34 -10.94 -16.20
C PHE A 253 -9.45 -9.96 -16.97
N VAL A 254 -9.45 -10.06 -18.30
CA VAL A 254 -8.68 -9.14 -19.16
C VAL A 254 -9.20 -7.72 -19.01
N ASP A 255 -10.52 -7.52 -19.04
CA ASP A 255 -11.12 -6.18 -18.89
C ASP A 255 -10.78 -5.53 -17.55
N VAL A 256 -10.81 -6.31 -16.45
CA VAL A 256 -10.46 -5.81 -15.11
C VAL A 256 -8.98 -5.40 -15.05
N VAL A 257 -8.08 -6.20 -15.63
CA VAL A 257 -6.64 -5.89 -15.66
C VAL A 257 -6.36 -4.70 -16.59
N SER A 258 -6.99 -4.66 -17.77
CA SER A 258 -6.86 -3.55 -18.72
C SER A 258 -7.34 -2.25 -18.10
N GLY A 259 -8.53 -2.20 -17.50
CA GLY A 259 -9.03 -0.99 -16.84
C GLY A 259 -8.13 -0.51 -15.70
N PHE A 260 -7.53 -1.42 -14.93
CA PHE A 260 -6.56 -1.06 -13.89
C PHE A 260 -5.30 -0.40 -14.46
N LEU A 261 -4.78 -0.93 -15.58
CA LEU A 261 -3.60 -0.37 -16.25
C LEU A 261 -3.92 0.94 -16.98
N ASP A 262 -5.12 1.07 -17.55
CA ASP A 262 -5.60 2.29 -18.19
C ASP A 262 -5.75 3.42 -17.17
N ASP A 263 -6.37 3.14 -16.03
CA ASP A 263 -6.50 4.10 -14.92
C ASP A 263 -5.12 4.48 -14.36
N ALA A 264 -4.21 3.52 -14.13
CA ALA A 264 -2.85 3.82 -13.70
C ALA A 264 -2.10 4.70 -14.71
N THR A 265 -2.29 4.43 -16.00
CA THR A 265 -1.70 5.21 -17.09
C THR A 265 -2.28 6.61 -17.16
N LEU A 266 -3.59 6.77 -16.94
CA LEU A 266 -4.23 8.08 -16.87
C LEU A 266 -3.67 8.90 -15.70
N LEU A 267 -3.57 8.30 -14.52
CA LEU A 267 -3.08 8.96 -13.30
C LEU A 267 -1.61 9.37 -13.40
N MET A 268 -0.75 8.62 -14.08
CA MET A 268 0.66 9.01 -14.31
C MET A 268 0.81 10.27 -15.21
N ARG A 269 -0.26 10.73 -15.85
CA ARG A 269 -0.24 11.84 -16.83
C ARG A 269 -0.89 13.13 -16.33
N GLN A 270 -1.56 13.10 -15.18
CA GLN A 270 -2.22 14.28 -14.59
C GLN A 270 -1.27 15.00 -13.65
#